data_AF-A0A1Y1KWX2-F1
#
_entry.id   AF-A0A1Y1KWX2-F1
#
_cell.length_a   1.000
_cell.length_b   1.000
_cell.length_c   1.000
_cell.angle_alpha   90.00
_cell.angle_beta   90.00
_cell.angle_gamma   90.00
#
_symmetry.space_group_name_H-M   'P 1'
#
loop_
_entity.id
_entity.type
_entity.pdbx_description
1 polymer ?
#
loop_
_entity_poly.entity_id
_entity_poly.type
_entity_poly.pdbx_seq_one_letter_code
_entity_poly.pdbx_strand_id
1 'polypeptide(L)'
;PIKLLFLIGLASVQSNVCNYRFWKSISCEGIISLDQLKKGIQQSIEEDKVVIEDFDGLEFEKSKIGFLEPNTLEGYNHLKVIKFLFSSVTNIPNGSFKNMKNLEELEIGYSTIDNIEDKAFREMFSVKKFLIYGTKVPHFPKESFIDMH
;
A
#
# COMPACT_ATOMS: atom_id res chain seq x y z
N PRO A 1 39.88 21.31 32.01
CA PRO A 1 39.38 20.82 30.71
C PRO A 1 38.05 20.06 30.89
N ILE A 2 36.94 20.79 30.88
CA ILE A 2 35.59 20.25 31.07
C ILE A 2 35.09 19.79 29.70
N LYS A 3 35.02 18.46 29.49
CA LYS A 3 34.32 17.87 28.34
C LYS A 3 32.83 18.03 28.59
N LEU A 4 32.21 18.96 27.88
CA LEU A 4 30.76 19.12 27.81
C LEU A 4 30.18 17.86 27.12
N LEU A 5 29.48 17.03 27.89
CA LEU A 5 28.65 15.96 27.35
C LEU A 5 27.44 16.60 26.69
N PHE A 6 27.43 16.65 25.36
CA PHE A 6 26.21 16.90 24.59
C PHE A 6 25.35 15.63 24.65
N LEU A 7 24.58 15.48 25.72
CA LEU A 7 23.36 14.66 25.72
C LEU A 7 22.21 15.55 25.26
N ILE A 8 22.10 15.72 23.95
CA ILE A 8 20.83 16.11 23.36
C ILE A 8 20.41 14.91 22.52
N GLY A 9 19.63 14.04 23.14
CA GLY A 9 18.76 13.13 22.42
C GLY A 9 17.76 13.98 21.64
N LEU A 10 18.20 14.50 20.50
CA LEU A 10 17.34 14.68 19.36
C LEU A 10 17.19 13.28 18.78
N ALA A 11 16.32 12.47 19.39
CA ALA A 11 15.50 11.64 18.53
C ALA A 11 14.80 12.66 17.64
N SER A 12 15.35 12.89 16.45
CA SER A 12 14.58 13.52 15.40
C SER A 12 13.25 12.80 15.42
N VAL A 13 12.16 13.51 15.72
CA VAL A 13 10.82 12.99 15.47
C VAL A 13 10.74 12.89 13.96
N GLN A 14 11.34 11.83 13.42
CA GLN A 14 11.24 11.50 12.03
C GLN A 14 9.81 11.05 11.90
N SER A 15 8.98 11.89 11.28
CA SER A 15 7.57 11.59 11.09
C SER A 15 7.47 10.17 10.53
N ASN A 16 6.84 9.28 11.29
CA ASN A 16 6.64 7.91 10.86
C ASN A 16 5.82 7.94 9.59
N VAL A 17 6.43 7.52 8.49
CA VAL A 17 5.78 7.49 7.18
C VAL A 17 4.69 6.41 7.11
N CYS A 18 4.63 5.50 8.10
CA CYS A 18 3.60 4.49 8.28
C CYS A 18 3.22 4.40 9.76
N ASN A 19 1.94 4.19 10.04
CA ASN A 19 1.41 4.09 11.40
C ASN A 19 0.35 2.99 11.48
N TYR A 20 0.40 2.16 12.52
CA TYR A 20 -0.64 1.18 12.78
C TYR A 20 -1.91 1.88 13.28
N ARG A 21 -3.05 1.39 12.83
CA ARG A 21 -4.36 1.99 13.08
C ARG A 21 -5.25 1.03 13.85
N PHE A 22 -6.18 1.58 14.63
CA PHE A 22 -7.07 0.79 15.48
C PHE A 22 -7.96 -0.20 14.71
N TRP A 23 -8.17 0.03 13.41
CA TRP A 23 -8.93 -0.87 12.52
C TRP A 23 -8.07 -1.94 11.86
N LYS A 24 -6.88 -2.22 12.42
CA LYS A 24 -5.95 -3.24 11.94
C LYS A 24 -5.37 -2.97 10.55
N SER A 25 -5.19 -1.71 10.18
CA SER A 25 -4.40 -1.34 8.97
C SER A 25 -3.10 -0.66 9.37
N ILE A 26 -2.09 -0.75 8.51
CA ILE A 26 -0.97 0.18 8.50
C ILE A 26 -1.24 1.23 7.42
N SER A 27 -1.32 2.49 7.83
CA SER A 27 -1.56 3.64 6.94
C SER A 27 -0.25 4.39 6.74
N CYS A 28 0.16 4.51 5.49
CA CYS A 28 1.41 5.09 5.06
C CYS A 28 1.19 6.35 4.22
N GLU A 29 1.91 7.43 4.54
CA GLU A 29 1.83 8.73 3.87
C GLU A 29 3.11 9.04 3.10
N GLY A 30 2.96 9.59 1.88
CA GLY A 30 4.10 10.09 1.10
C GLY A 30 5.06 9.01 0.60
N ILE A 31 4.56 7.80 0.34
CA ILE A 31 5.37 6.68 -0.17
C ILE A 31 5.68 6.87 -1.65
N ILE A 32 6.96 6.79 -2.02
CA ILE A 32 7.40 6.89 -3.42
C ILE A 32 8.18 5.65 -3.91
N SER A 33 8.53 4.73 -3.02
CA SER A 33 9.28 3.52 -3.36
C SER A 33 8.91 2.32 -2.48
N LEU A 34 9.15 1.10 -2.99
CA LEU A 34 8.95 -0.13 -2.24
C LEU A 34 9.85 -0.22 -0.99
N ASP A 35 11.09 0.27 -1.09
CA ASP A 35 12.03 0.29 0.04
C ASP A 35 11.51 1.19 1.18
N GLN A 36 10.97 2.36 0.84
CA GLN A 36 10.34 3.26 1.81
C GLN A 36 9.12 2.59 2.47
N LEU A 37 8.26 1.94 1.69
CA LEU A 37 7.11 1.20 2.21
C LEU A 37 7.55 0.12 3.21
N LYS A 38 8.51 -0.74 2.82
CA LYS A 38 8.98 -1.86 3.65
C LYS A 38 9.58 -1.36 4.97
N LYS A 39 10.43 -0.33 4.91
CA LYS A 39 11.02 0.28 6.11
C LYS A 39 9.96 0.91 7.01
N GLY A 40 8.99 1.62 6.43
CA GLY A 40 7.90 2.24 7.20
C GLY A 40 7.01 1.21 7.90
N ILE A 41 6.62 0.13 7.20
CA ILE A 41 5.86 -0.98 7.80
C ILE A 41 6.66 -1.61 8.94
N GLN A 42 7.94 -1.93 8.71
CA GLN A 42 8.80 -2.52 9.73
C GLN A 42 8.90 -1.63 10.97
N GLN A 43 9.13 -0.33 10.78
CA GLN A 43 9.21 0.64 11.87
C GLN A 43 7.89 0.68 12.66
N SER A 44 6.75 0.76 11.98
CA SER A 44 5.44 0.78 12.65
C SER A 44 5.19 -0.50 13.45
N ILE A 45 5.57 -1.66 12.92
CA ILE A 45 5.45 -2.95 13.62
C ILE A 45 6.30 -2.96 14.89
N GLU A 46 7.55 -2.52 14.81
CA GLU A 46 8.48 -2.51 15.95
C GLU A 46 8.05 -1.54 17.05
N GLU A 47 7.60 -0.34 16.67
CA GLU A 47 7.19 0.70 17.61
C GLU A 47 5.88 0.36 18.32
N ASP A 48 4.87 -0.08 17.56
CA ASP A 48 3.55 -0.41 18.08
C ASP A 48 3.44 -1.86 18.59
N LYS A 49 4.53 -2.64 18.48
CA LYS A 49 4.60 -4.08 18.84
C LYS A 49 3.52 -4.91 18.16
N VAL A 50 3.28 -4.63 16.88
CA VAL A 50 2.27 -5.29 16.06
C VAL A 50 2.82 -6.62 15.55
N VAL A 51 2.03 -7.69 15.63
CA VAL A 51 2.37 -8.95 14.96
C VAL A 51 1.97 -8.83 13.49
N ILE A 52 2.81 -9.30 12.55
CA ILE A 52 2.57 -9.09 11.11
C ILE A 52 1.22 -9.68 10.67
N GLU A 53 0.80 -10.81 11.23
CA GLU A 53 -0.49 -11.44 10.94
C GLU A 53 -1.71 -10.70 11.54
N ASP A 54 -1.50 -9.72 12.43
CA ASP A 54 -2.58 -9.00 13.12
C ASP A 54 -3.12 -7.80 12.33
N PHE A 55 -2.39 -7.28 11.34
CA PHE A 55 -2.90 -6.23 10.47
C PHE A 55 -3.46 -6.81 9.18
N ASP A 56 -4.68 -6.42 8.85
CA ASP A 56 -5.44 -6.91 7.70
C ASP A 56 -5.39 -5.93 6.51
N GLY A 57 -4.88 -4.71 6.69
CA GLY A 57 -4.94 -3.67 5.69
C GLY A 57 -3.65 -2.87 5.47
N LEU A 58 -3.41 -2.47 4.21
CA LEU A 58 -2.45 -1.44 3.84
C LEU A 58 -3.14 -0.27 3.17
N GLU A 59 -2.87 0.94 3.67
CA GLU A 59 -3.46 2.17 3.16
C GLU A 59 -2.35 3.13 2.75
N PHE A 60 -2.44 3.66 1.53
CA PHE A 60 -1.50 4.61 0.98
C PHE A 60 -2.20 5.96 0.85
N GLU A 61 -1.70 6.96 1.56
CA GLU A 61 -2.20 8.34 1.52
C GLU A 61 -1.16 9.26 0.88
N LYS A 62 -1.59 10.17 0.02
CA LYS A 62 -0.71 11.20 -0.60
C LYS A 62 0.60 10.63 -1.15
N SER A 63 0.53 9.45 -1.73
CA SER A 63 1.68 8.65 -2.16
C SER A 63 1.80 8.60 -3.68
N LYS A 64 3.00 8.31 -4.19
CA LYS A 64 3.26 8.07 -5.61
C LYS A 64 3.69 6.62 -5.81
N ILE A 65 2.75 5.79 -6.20
CA ILE A 65 2.92 4.35 -6.31
C ILE A 65 3.33 4.01 -7.75
N GLY A 66 4.56 3.54 -7.90
CA GLY A 66 5.14 3.10 -9.18
C GLY A 66 5.68 1.67 -9.14
N PHE A 67 5.27 0.87 -8.15
CA PHE A 67 5.85 -0.43 -7.83
C PHE A 67 4.76 -1.50 -7.61
N LEU A 68 3.82 -1.65 -8.55
CA LEU A 68 2.75 -2.66 -8.47
C LEU A 68 3.03 -3.89 -9.33
N GLU A 69 4.30 -4.20 -9.57
CA GLU A 69 4.67 -5.44 -10.28
C GLU A 69 4.15 -6.67 -9.52
N PRO A 70 3.81 -7.77 -10.20
CA PRO A 70 3.48 -9.02 -9.54
C PRO A 70 4.54 -9.38 -8.50
N ASN A 71 4.09 -9.84 -7.33
CA ASN A 71 4.92 -10.18 -6.16
C ASN A 71 5.54 -8.99 -5.41
N THR A 72 5.26 -7.74 -5.78
CA THR A 72 5.81 -6.60 -5.02
C THR A 72 5.36 -6.60 -3.55
N LEU A 73 4.13 -7.06 -3.29
CA LEU A 73 3.58 -7.23 -1.94
C LEU A 73 3.73 -8.65 -1.38
N GLU A 74 4.66 -9.46 -1.94
CA GLU A 74 4.99 -10.77 -1.37
C GLU A 74 5.45 -10.62 0.09
N GLY A 75 4.95 -11.52 0.96
CA GLY A 75 5.08 -11.42 2.41
C GLY A 75 3.87 -10.77 3.10
N TYR A 76 3.03 -10.05 2.35
CA TYR A 76 1.78 -9.47 2.85
C TYR A 76 0.53 -10.17 2.29
N ASN A 77 0.64 -11.45 1.89
CA ASN A 77 -0.45 -12.19 1.25
C ASN A 77 -1.66 -12.45 2.17
N HIS A 78 -1.53 -12.20 3.48
CA HIS A 78 -2.62 -12.29 4.46
C HIS A 78 -3.58 -11.08 4.39
N LEU A 79 -3.16 -9.98 3.76
CA LEU A 79 -3.95 -8.76 3.71
C LEU A 79 -5.30 -8.97 3.03
N LYS A 80 -6.31 -8.37 3.65
CA LYS A 80 -7.70 -8.33 3.17
C LYS A 80 -8.05 -7.00 2.52
N VAL A 81 -7.32 -5.93 2.82
CA VAL A 81 -7.66 -4.58 2.38
C VAL A 81 -6.43 -3.87 1.81
N ILE A 82 -6.56 -3.29 0.63
CA ILE A 82 -5.57 -2.36 0.06
C ILE A 82 -6.29 -1.09 -0.37
N LYS A 83 -5.81 0.07 0.09
CA LYS A 83 -6.37 1.37 -0.30
C LYS A 83 -5.31 2.32 -0.83
N PHE A 84 -5.61 2.97 -1.94
CA PHE A 84 -4.83 4.08 -2.48
C PHE A 84 -5.71 5.34 -2.43
N LEU A 85 -5.45 6.23 -1.47
CA LEU A 85 -6.24 7.41 -1.20
C LEU A 85 -5.41 8.67 -1.47
N PHE A 86 -5.99 9.65 -2.16
CA PHE A 86 -5.31 10.91 -2.48
C PHE A 86 -3.92 10.72 -3.10
N SER A 87 -3.74 9.64 -3.87
CA SER A 87 -2.45 9.15 -4.34
C SER A 87 -2.36 9.16 -5.86
N SER A 88 -1.17 8.90 -6.40
CA SER A 88 -0.92 8.74 -7.83
C SER A 88 -0.38 7.35 -8.10
N VAL A 89 -1.11 6.55 -8.86
CA VAL A 89 -0.72 5.20 -9.28
C VAL A 89 -0.23 5.27 -10.72
N THR A 90 1.08 5.10 -10.91
CA THR A 90 1.72 5.29 -12.21
C THR A 90 1.33 4.20 -13.21
N ASN A 91 1.33 2.95 -12.74
CA ASN A 91 0.97 1.81 -13.57
C ASN A 91 0.32 0.73 -12.69
N ILE A 92 -0.66 0.02 -13.23
CA ILE A 92 -1.15 -1.25 -12.68
C ILE A 92 -0.82 -2.35 -13.71
N PRO A 93 0.33 -3.02 -13.55
CA PRO A 93 0.76 -4.12 -14.41
C PRO A 93 -0.18 -5.34 -14.43
N ASN A 94 0.03 -6.21 -15.41
CA ASN A 94 -0.66 -7.50 -15.51
C ASN A 94 -0.58 -8.32 -14.20
N GLY A 95 -1.72 -8.59 -13.57
CA GLY A 95 -1.79 -9.43 -12.38
C GLY A 95 -1.07 -8.86 -11.16
N SER A 96 -1.04 -7.54 -10.99
CA SER A 96 -0.46 -6.85 -9.81
C SER A 96 -0.87 -7.47 -8.48
N PHE A 97 -2.12 -7.93 -8.37
CA PHE A 97 -2.71 -8.47 -7.13
C PHE A 97 -2.99 -9.97 -7.18
N LYS A 98 -2.52 -10.70 -8.21
CA LYS A 98 -2.90 -12.12 -8.44
C LYS A 98 -2.55 -13.06 -7.28
N ASN A 99 -1.53 -12.73 -6.48
CA ASN A 99 -1.08 -13.54 -5.34
C ASN A 99 -1.70 -13.12 -4.00
N MET A 100 -2.49 -12.05 -3.98
CA MET A 100 -3.18 -11.56 -2.80
C MET A 100 -4.48 -12.36 -2.59
N LYS A 101 -4.36 -13.66 -2.31
CA LYS A 101 -5.49 -14.60 -2.27
C LYS A 101 -6.49 -14.33 -1.14
N ASN A 102 -6.16 -13.49 -0.17
CA ASN A 102 -7.07 -13.06 0.90
C ASN A 102 -7.63 -11.65 0.68
N LEU A 103 -7.27 -10.96 -0.40
CA LEU A 103 -7.70 -9.59 -0.67
C LEU A 103 -9.20 -9.56 -0.94
N GLU A 104 -9.95 -8.89 -0.05
CA GLU A 104 -11.39 -8.73 -0.12
C GLU A 104 -11.80 -7.33 -0.60
N GLU A 105 -10.99 -6.31 -0.31
CA GLU A 105 -11.25 -4.92 -0.67
C GLU A 105 -10.04 -4.27 -1.35
N LEU A 106 -10.24 -3.76 -2.57
CA LEU A 106 -9.33 -2.86 -3.24
C LEU A 106 -10.04 -1.53 -3.51
N GLU A 107 -9.49 -0.45 -2.96
CA GLU A 107 -10.05 0.89 -3.05
C GLU A 107 -9.03 1.87 -3.64
N ILE A 108 -9.44 2.62 -4.67
CA ILE A 108 -8.65 3.71 -5.25
C ILE A 108 -9.51 4.98 -5.27
N GLY A 109 -9.32 5.82 -4.25
CA GLY A 109 -10.15 6.98 -3.95
C GLY A 109 -9.42 8.31 -4.14
N TYR A 110 -10.08 9.28 -4.77
CA TYR A 110 -9.54 10.65 -4.95
C TYR A 110 -8.10 10.68 -5.50
N SER A 111 -7.79 9.75 -6.41
CA SER A 111 -6.42 9.49 -6.86
C SER A 111 -6.27 9.70 -8.37
N THR A 112 -5.08 9.42 -8.91
CA THR A 112 -4.89 9.24 -10.36
C THR A 112 -4.37 7.85 -10.65
N ILE A 113 -4.75 7.30 -11.80
CA ILE A 113 -4.11 6.12 -12.38
C ILE A 113 -3.63 6.54 -13.76
N ASP A 114 -2.33 6.43 -14.05
CA ASP A 114 -1.79 6.89 -15.34
C ASP A 114 -1.89 5.80 -16.42
N ASN A 115 -1.68 4.53 -16.05
CA ASN A 115 -1.83 3.38 -16.95
C ASN A 115 -2.41 2.14 -16.23
N ILE A 116 -3.24 1.38 -16.95
CA ILE A 116 -3.72 0.06 -16.55
C ILE A 116 -3.40 -0.89 -17.70
N GLU A 117 -2.71 -1.98 -17.42
CA GLU A 117 -2.38 -2.99 -18.43
C GLU A 117 -3.50 -4.03 -18.61
N ASP A 118 -3.47 -4.74 -19.74
CA ASP A 118 -4.34 -5.89 -19.93
C ASP A 118 -4.15 -6.92 -18.80
N LYS A 119 -5.27 -7.43 -18.29
CA LYS A 119 -5.32 -8.39 -17.19
C LYS A 119 -4.71 -7.87 -15.88
N ALA A 120 -4.71 -6.55 -15.66
CA ALA A 120 -4.25 -5.94 -14.42
C ALA A 120 -4.87 -6.54 -13.15
N PHE A 121 -6.17 -6.86 -13.20
CA PHE A 121 -6.95 -7.37 -12.07
C PHE A 121 -7.29 -8.86 -12.18
N ARG A 122 -6.57 -9.62 -13.02
CA ARG A 122 -6.79 -11.06 -13.15
C ARG A 122 -6.55 -11.81 -11.85
N GLU A 123 -7.29 -12.89 -11.66
CA GLU A 123 -7.13 -13.83 -10.54
C GLU A 123 -7.31 -13.20 -9.15
N MET A 124 -7.97 -12.04 -9.08
CA MET A 124 -8.43 -11.39 -7.85
C MET A 124 -9.72 -12.07 -7.34
N PHE A 125 -9.65 -13.38 -7.11
CA PHE A 125 -10.82 -14.24 -6.87
C PHE A 125 -11.55 -14.01 -5.55
N SER A 126 -10.90 -13.36 -4.59
CA SER A 126 -11.46 -13.15 -3.24
C SER A 126 -12.06 -11.75 -3.05
N VAL A 127 -11.95 -10.89 -4.07
CA VAL A 127 -12.37 -9.49 -3.97
C VAL A 127 -13.89 -9.40 -3.94
N LYS A 128 -14.42 -8.85 -2.86
CA LYS A 128 -15.85 -8.61 -2.68
C LYS A 128 -16.20 -7.15 -2.97
N LYS A 129 -15.21 -6.26 -2.85
CA LYS A 129 -15.37 -4.81 -3.01
C LYS A 129 -14.22 -4.23 -3.80
N PHE A 130 -14.52 -3.81 -5.03
CA PHE A 130 -13.61 -3.08 -5.89
C PHE A 130 -14.19 -1.68 -6.12
N LEU A 131 -13.58 -0.66 -5.53
CA LEU A 131 -14.07 0.72 -5.61
C LEU A 131 -13.03 1.63 -6.24
N ILE A 132 -13.45 2.34 -7.28
CA ILE A 132 -12.69 3.44 -7.87
C ILE A 132 -13.62 4.66 -7.93
N TYR A 133 -13.31 5.70 -7.16
CA TYR A 133 -14.18 6.87 -7.01
C TYR A 133 -13.36 8.14 -6.85
N GLY A 134 -13.84 9.24 -7.45
CA GLY A 134 -13.09 10.50 -7.48
C GLY A 134 -11.71 10.38 -8.15
N THR A 135 -11.47 9.30 -8.89
CA THR A 135 -10.16 8.95 -9.47
C THR A 135 -10.17 9.20 -10.97
N LYS A 136 -9.11 9.83 -11.48
CA LYS A 136 -8.89 9.96 -12.92
C LYS A 136 -8.29 8.66 -13.45
N VAL A 137 -9.05 7.94 -14.27
CA VAL A 137 -8.62 6.70 -14.94
C VAL A 137 -8.66 6.93 -16.45
N PRO A 138 -7.61 6.58 -17.23
CA PRO A 138 -7.59 6.79 -18.68
C PRO A 138 -8.65 5.95 -19.39
N HIS A 139 -8.61 4.64 -19.18
CA HIS A 139 -9.58 3.65 -19.62
C HIS A 139 -9.28 2.32 -18.91
N PHE A 140 -10.21 1.38 -18.94
CA PHE A 140 -9.94 -0.02 -18.60
C PHE A 140 -9.77 -0.80 -19.91
N PRO A 141 -8.58 -1.40 -20.17
CA PRO A 141 -8.42 -2.37 -21.25
C PRO A 141 -9.48 -3.48 -21.20
N LYS A 142 -9.80 -4.06 -22.37
CA LYS A 142 -10.89 -5.05 -22.50
C LYS A 142 -10.70 -6.25 -21.57
N GLU A 143 -9.46 -6.67 -21.35
CA GLU A 143 -9.13 -7.84 -20.54
C GLU A 143 -8.75 -7.49 -19.09
N SER A 144 -8.94 -6.25 -18.64
CA SER A 144 -8.53 -5.79 -17.30
C SER A 144 -9.07 -6.67 -16.17
N PHE A 145 -10.32 -7.13 -16.31
CA PHE A 145 -11.07 -7.87 -15.30
C PHE A 145 -11.27 -9.36 -15.66
N ILE A 146 -10.50 -9.89 -16.61
CA ILE A 146 -10.60 -11.30 -16.96
C ILE A 146 -10.28 -12.15 -15.72
N ASP A 147 -11.09 -13.17 -15.46
CA ASP A 147 -10.92 -14.06 -14.29
C ASP A 147 -10.92 -13.31 -12.94
N MET A 148 -11.69 -12.22 -12.84
CA MET A 148 -12.07 -11.57 -11.58
C MET A 148 -13.50 -12.01 -11.24
N HIS A 149 -13.74 -12.47 -10.00
CA HIS A 149 -15.02 -13.00 -9.53
C HIS A 149 -15.71 -12.05 -8.56
#